data_AF-A0A5C5S0Y1-F1
#
_entry.id   AF-A0A5C5S0Y1-F1
#
_cell.length_a   1.000
_cell.length_b   1.000
_cell.length_c   1.000
_cell.angle_alpha   90.00
_cell.angle_beta   90.00
_cell.angle_gamma   90.00
#
_symmetry.space_group_name_H-M   'P 1'
#
loop_
_entity.id
_entity.type
_entity.pdbx_description
1 polymer ?
#
loop_
_entity_poly.entity_id
_entity_poly.type
_entity_poly.pdbx_seq_one_letter_code
_entity_poly.pdbx_strand_id
1 'polypeptide(L)'
;MQSPRHEALDAVGGAPQSFGSFRLTFDEERWYWSDEVAAMHGYAPGEVVPTTDLILSHKHPDDAPAVREQVRRTMDSGEPFSSRHRIIDTAGTVHHIIVIADRMESEDGAVIGTEGYYIDITDTVRSEIRQSLAETVPDMIAAREDIDRAKGVLMFVYGVSADRAFDILRWRSQETNVKLRLLAAQLVDDFAAQEPLLSRSARERFDHLLLTAHRRVH
;
A
#
# COMPACT_ATOMS: atom_id res chain seq x y z
N MET A 1 19.39 4.48 22.01
CA MET A 1 20.01 3.29 21.40
C MET A 1 19.34 3.15 20.03
N GLN A 2 20.00 3.59 18.96
CA GLN A 2 19.41 3.64 17.62
C GLN A 2 19.31 2.21 17.08
N SER A 3 18.11 1.83 16.62
CA SER A 3 17.83 0.50 16.08
C SER A 3 18.44 0.38 14.67
N PRO A 4 19.16 -0.71 14.34
CA PRO A 4 20.02 -0.81 13.15
C PRO A 4 19.26 -1.08 11.82
N ARG A 5 17.97 -0.76 11.73
CA ARG A 5 17.15 -1.01 10.53
C ARG A 5 17.22 0.09 9.44
N HIS A 6 18.02 1.13 9.65
CA HIS A 6 18.02 2.32 8.79
C HIS A 6 18.90 2.22 7.52
N GLU A 7 19.80 1.23 7.41
CA GLU A 7 20.84 1.23 6.35
C GLU A 7 20.53 0.36 5.11
N ALA A 8 19.40 -0.35 5.05
CA ALA A 8 19.14 -1.30 3.96
C ALA A 8 18.35 -0.73 2.75
N LEU A 9 18.01 0.56 2.75
CA LEU A 9 17.09 1.15 1.76
C LEU A 9 17.78 1.87 0.58
N ASP A 10 19.08 2.12 0.63
CA ASP A 10 19.77 2.96 -0.38
C ASP A 10 20.22 2.25 -1.66
N ALA A 11 19.84 1.00 -1.90
CA ALA A 11 20.42 0.22 -3.00
C ALA A 11 19.40 -0.57 -3.83
N VAL A 12 18.45 0.13 -4.46
CA VAL A 12 17.87 -0.34 -5.73
C VAL A 12 17.74 0.83 -6.70
N GLY A 13 18.65 0.89 -7.66
CA GLY A 13 18.51 1.77 -8.82
C GLY A 13 17.26 1.43 -9.63
N GLY A 14 16.46 2.45 -9.92
CA GLY A 14 15.66 2.51 -11.15
C GLY A 14 14.19 2.07 -11.09
N ALA A 15 13.57 1.86 -9.93
CA ALA A 15 12.12 1.76 -9.87
C ALA A 15 11.51 3.19 -9.79
N PRO A 16 10.60 3.59 -10.69
CA PRO A 16 9.98 4.92 -10.63
C PRO A 16 9.17 5.05 -9.34
N GLN A 17 9.08 6.28 -8.82
CA GLN A 17 8.39 6.85 -7.64
C GLN A 17 6.97 6.28 -7.33
N SER A 18 6.82 4.97 -7.19
CA SER A 18 5.52 4.28 -7.19
C SER A 18 5.15 3.67 -5.86
N PHE A 19 6.11 3.51 -4.95
CA PHE A 19 5.90 2.97 -3.62
C PHE A 19 6.67 3.79 -2.61
N GLY A 20 6.05 4.13 -1.49
CA GLY A 20 6.71 4.76 -0.36
C GLY A 20 6.16 4.25 0.95
N SER A 21 6.95 4.28 2.02
CA SER A 21 6.54 3.81 3.33
C SER A 21 6.20 4.96 4.27
N PHE A 22 5.33 4.68 5.23
CA PHE A 22 5.07 5.58 6.32
C PHE A 22 4.94 4.84 7.64
N ARG A 23 5.15 5.59 8.72
CA ARG A 23 4.86 5.15 10.08
C ARG A 23 4.18 6.27 10.83
N LEU A 24 3.23 5.93 11.69
CA LEU A 24 2.63 6.80 12.69
C LEU A 24 2.75 6.13 14.05
N THR A 25 3.44 6.76 15.00
CA THR A 25 3.42 6.32 16.40
C THR A 25 2.33 7.08 17.15
N PHE A 26 1.55 6.38 17.99
CA PHE A 26 0.38 6.97 18.66
C PHE A 26 0.73 7.75 19.93
N ASP A 27 1.82 7.39 20.59
CA ASP A 27 2.30 8.04 21.82
C ASP A 27 2.75 9.48 21.59
N GLU A 28 3.47 9.71 20.50
CA GLU A 28 4.03 11.02 20.10
C GLU A 28 3.26 11.66 18.94
N GLU A 29 2.20 11.02 18.45
CA GLU A 29 1.48 11.37 17.20
C GLU A 29 2.44 11.68 16.04
N ARG A 30 3.55 10.93 15.97
CA ARG A 30 4.66 11.25 15.10
C ARG A 30 4.57 10.47 13.82
N TRP A 31 4.55 11.20 12.71
CA TRP A 31 4.63 10.63 11.38
C TRP A 31 6.09 10.52 10.93
N TYR A 32 6.33 9.49 10.14
CA TYR A 32 7.54 9.28 9.36
C TYR A 32 7.14 8.95 7.94
N TRP A 33 7.80 9.56 6.98
CA TRP A 33 7.66 9.30 5.56
C TRP A 33 8.99 8.84 5.00
N SER A 34 8.96 7.87 4.09
CA SER A 34 10.10 7.63 3.21
C SER A 34 10.26 8.79 2.22
N ASP A 35 11.43 8.86 1.61
CA ASP A 35 11.75 9.86 0.58
C ASP A 35 10.78 9.79 -0.60
N GLU A 36 10.28 8.60 -0.95
CA GLU A 36 9.30 8.43 -2.00
C GLU A 36 7.93 9.00 -1.62
N VAL A 37 7.48 8.86 -0.36
CA VAL A 37 6.23 9.50 0.08
C VAL A 37 6.39 11.01 0.09
N ALA A 38 7.54 11.53 0.54
CA ALA A 38 7.83 12.96 0.46
C ALA A 38 7.78 13.44 -1.00
N ALA A 39 8.42 12.71 -1.92
CA ALA A 39 8.42 13.03 -3.35
C ALA A 39 7.02 12.98 -3.98
N MET A 40 6.17 12.00 -3.62
CA MET A 40 4.77 11.94 -4.07
C MET A 40 3.95 13.16 -3.65
N HIS A 41 4.30 13.77 -2.51
CA HIS A 41 3.68 15.01 -2.03
C HIS A 41 4.36 16.28 -2.58
N GLY A 42 5.43 16.13 -3.36
CA GLY A 42 6.17 17.22 -3.99
C GLY A 42 7.26 17.84 -3.12
N TYR A 43 7.81 17.08 -2.18
CA TYR A 43 8.92 17.49 -1.31
C TYR A 43 10.21 16.75 -1.65
N ALA A 44 11.35 17.40 -1.44
CA ALA A 44 12.65 16.75 -1.43
C ALA A 44 12.86 15.92 -0.14
N PRO A 45 13.73 14.90 -0.17
CA PRO A 45 14.16 14.17 1.02
C PRO A 45 14.55 15.10 2.18
N GLY A 46 13.93 14.88 3.34
CA GLY A 46 14.18 15.68 4.56
C GLY A 46 13.70 17.14 4.55
N GLU A 47 13.01 17.59 3.49
CA GLU A 47 12.49 18.97 3.40
C GLU A 47 11.38 19.24 4.43
N VAL A 48 10.58 18.21 4.74
CA VAL A 48 9.40 18.34 5.59
C VAL A 48 9.39 17.32 6.71
N VAL A 49 8.86 17.73 7.87
CA VAL A 49 8.46 16.82 8.94
C VAL A 49 6.96 16.57 8.79
N PRO A 50 6.52 15.34 8.49
CA PRO A 50 5.11 15.07 8.27
C PRO A 50 4.31 15.23 9.56
N THR A 51 3.12 15.81 9.43
CA THR A 51 2.13 15.95 10.49
C THR A 51 0.76 15.55 9.98
N THR A 52 -0.15 15.18 10.87
CA THR A 52 -1.54 14.87 10.49
C THR A 52 -2.17 16.00 9.67
N ASP A 53 -1.94 17.26 10.07
CA ASP A 53 -2.42 18.42 9.33
C ASP A 53 -1.83 18.52 7.92
N LEU A 54 -0.53 18.28 7.76
CA LEU A 54 0.13 18.25 6.45
C LEU A 54 -0.47 17.14 5.56
N ILE A 55 -0.62 15.94 6.11
CA ILE A 55 -1.18 14.80 5.39
C ILE A 55 -2.60 15.11 4.92
N LEU A 56 -3.41 15.77 5.75
CA LEU A 56 -4.78 16.17 5.43
C LEU A 56 -4.83 17.35 4.45
N SER A 57 -3.87 18.29 4.50
CA SER A 57 -3.84 19.43 3.55
C SER A 57 -3.57 19.00 2.11
N HIS A 58 -2.87 17.88 1.92
CA HIS A 58 -2.65 17.29 0.60
C HIS A 58 -3.81 16.45 0.08
N LYS A 59 -4.90 16.27 0.83
CA LYS A 59 -6.03 15.45 0.35
C LYS A 59 -6.87 16.22 -0.66
N HIS A 60 -7.28 15.53 -1.71
CA HIS A 60 -8.24 16.09 -2.64
C HIS A 60 -9.54 16.47 -1.90
N PRO A 61 -10.18 17.62 -2.20
CA PRO A 61 -11.33 18.12 -1.45
C PRO A 61 -12.47 17.10 -1.28
N ASP A 62 -12.79 16.35 -2.34
CA ASP A 62 -13.84 15.32 -2.28
C ASP A 62 -13.49 14.12 -1.38
N ASP A 63 -12.19 13.84 -1.22
CA ASP A 63 -11.71 12.65 -0.51
C ASP A 63 -11.33 12.99 0.95
N ALA A 64 -11.05 14.26 1.24
CA ALA A 64 -10.60 14.74 2.55
C ALA A 64 -11.53 14.37 3.73
N PRO A 65 -12.87 14.44 3.62
CA PRO A 65 -13.75 14.05 4.72
C PRO A 65 -13.61 12.57 5.11
N ALA A 66 -13.54 11.68 4.11
CA ALA A 66 -13.42 10.24 4.34
C ALA A 66 -12.06 9.88 4.94
N VAL A 67 -10.98 10.48 4.42
CA VAL A 67 -9.63 10.24 4.91
C VAL A 67 -9.45 10.76 6.34
N ARG A 68 -10.03 11.92 6.68
CA ARG A 68 -9.99 12.44 8.06
C ARG A 68 -10.63 11.48 9.05
N GLU A 69 -11.79 10.93 8.71
CA GLU A 69 -12.45 9.94 9.56
C GLU A 69 -11.63 8.65 9.68
N GLN A 70 -10.98 8.21 8.60
CA GLN A 70 -10.09 7.07 8.64
C GLN A 70 -8.89 7.29 9.56
N VAL A 71 -8.18 8.42 9.44
CA VAL A 71 -7.05 8.76 10.31
C VAL A 71 -7.49 8.77 11.78
N ARG A 72 -8.66 9.36 12.08
CA ARG A 72 -9.23 9.36 13.43
C ARG A 72 -9.44 7.93 13.95
N ARG A 73 -10.05 7.04 13.16
CA ARG A 73 -10.25 5.63 13.54
C ARG A 73 -8.94 4.91 13.76
N THR A 74 -7.95 5.12 12.90
CA THR A 74 -6.63 4.52 13.03
C THR A 74 -5.97 4.93 14.35
N MET A 75 -6.05 6.20 14.73
CA MET A 75 -5.53 6.68 16.02
C MET A 75 -6.30 6.10 17.21
N ASP A 76 -7.62 5.91 17.08
CA ASP A 76 -8.46 5.38 18.16
C ASP A 76 -8.31 3.86 18.37
N SER A 77 -8.29 3.07 17.29
CA SER A 77 -8.40 1.60 17.35
C SER A 77 -7.14 0.86 16.92
N GLY A 78 -6.23 1.54 16.20
CA GLY A 78 -5.08 0.89 15.56
C GLY A 78 -5.47 -0.21 14.58
N GLU A 79 -6.71 -0.20 14.09
CA GLU A 79 -7.17 -1.21 13.14
C GLU A 79 -6.45 -1.07 11.80
N PRO A 80 -6.07 -2.20 11.16
CA PRO A 80 -5.57 -2.20 9.80
C PRO A 80 -6.58 -1.55 8.88
N PHE A 81 -6.10 -0.76 7.93
CA PHE A 81 -6.97 -0.09 6.98
C PHE A 81 -6.36 -0.08 5.59
N SER A 82 -7.23 0.12 4.62
CA SER A 82 -6.85 0.43 3.25
C SER A 82 -7.76 1.52 2.70
N SER A 83 -7.18 2.37 1.87
CA SER A 83 -7.90 3.44 1.18
C SER A 83 -7.34 3.65 -0.21
N ARG A 84 -8.23 3.97 -1.15
CA ARG A 84 -7.87 4.51 -2.46
C ARG A 84 -8.45 5.91 -2.55
N HIS A 85 -7.58 6.91 -2.65
CA HIS A 85 -7.97 8.31 -2.72
C HIS A 85 -6.94 9.12 -3.50
N ARG A 86 -7.24 10.38 -3.74
CA ARG A 86 -6.37 11.32 -4.42
C ARG A 86 -5.62 12.18 -3.41
N ILE A 87 -4.37 12.47 -3.75
CA ILE A 87 -3.58 13.54 -3.13
C ILE A 87 -3.26 14.60 -4.17
N ILE A 88 -3.00 15.81 -3.69
CA ILE A 88 -2.56 16.96 -4.49
C ILE A 88 -1.16 17.31 -4.00
N ASP A 89 -0.16 17.25 -4.87
CA ASP A 89 1.21 17.64 -4.51
C ASP A 89 1.38 19.16 -4.39
N THR A 90 2.57 19.61 -3.99
CA THR A 90 2.93 21.04 -3.89
C THR A 90 2.83 21.81 -5.23
N ALA A 91 2.88 21.11 -6.36
CA ALA A 91 2.71 21.68 -7.69
C ALA A 91 1.23 21.71 -8.15
N GLY A 92 0.30 21.19 -7.35
CA GLY A 92 -1.12 21.09 -7.69
C GLY A 92 -1.47 19.89 -8.56
N THR A 93 -0.55 18.96 -8.78
CA THR A 93 -0.81 17.73 -9.56
C THR A 93 -1.59 16.75 -8.70
N VAL A 94 -2.66 16.20 -9.28
CA VAL A 94 -3.45 15.15 -8.65
C VAL A 94 -2.78 13.80 -8.89
N HIS A 95 -2.49 13.11 -7.80
CA HIS A 95 -2.02 11.73 -7.80
C HIS A 95 -3.10 10.80 -7.26
N HIS A 96 -3.31 9.67 -7.91
CA HIS A 96 -4.16 8.58 -7.41
C HIS A 96 -3.31 7.61 -6.62
N ILE A 97 -3.65 7.42 -5.35
CA ILE A 97 -2.88 6.55 -4.47
C ILE A 97 -3.76 5.46 -3.84
N ILE A 98 -3.12 4.35 -3.50
CA ILE A 98 -3.64 3.37 -2.55
C ILE A 98 -2.76 3.47 -1.29
N VAL A 99 -3.38 3.58 -0.12
CA VAL A 99 -2.70 3.54 1.17
C VAL A 99 -3.15 2.30 1.91
N ILE A 100 -2.21 1.46 2.31
CA ILE A 100 -2.47 0.23 3.04
C ILE A 100 -1.62 0.22 4.30
N ALA A 101 -2.22 -0.07 5.45
CA ALA A 101 -1.54 -0.03 6.74
C ALA A 101 -1.94 -1.17 7.68
N ASP A 102 -1.00 -1.62 8.50
CA ASP A 102 -1.21 -2.58 9.59
C ASP A 102 -0.83 -1.95 10.93
N ARG A 103 -1.21 -2.61 12.02
CA ARG A 103 -0.85 -2.23 13.38
C ARG A 103 0.63 -2.48 13.64
N MET A 104 1.24 -1.58 14.40
CA MET A 104 2.51 -1.82 15.06
C MET A 104 2.26 -2.21 16.51
N GLU A 105 2.89 -3.29 16.95
CA GLU A 105 2.77 -3.80 18.31
C GLU A 105 4.12 -3.74 19.04
N SER A 106 4.08 -3.42 20.33
CA SER A 106 5.21 -3.60 21.26
C SER A 106 5.47 -5.10 21.50
N GLU A 107 6.61 -5.44 22.11
CA GLU A 107 6.92 -6.80 22.57
C GLU A 107 5.84 -7.38 23.50
N ASP A 108 5.16 -6.51 24.27
CA ASP A 108 4.08 -6.88 25.19
C ASP A 108 2.71 -7.03 24.50
N GLY A 109 2.63 -6.90 23.17
CA GLY A 109 1.39 -6.99 22.39
C GLY A 109 0.50 -5.75 22.43
N ALA A 110 0.96 -4.65 23.02
CA ALA A 110 0.26 -3.37 22.99
C ALA A 110 0.40 -2.69 21.62
N VAL A 111 -0.70 -2.16 21.07
CA VAL A 111 -0.66 -1.40 19.81
C VAL A 111 -0.03 -0.03 20.06
N ILE A 112 1.10 0.25 19.40
CA ILE A 112 1.92 1.46 19.58
C ILE A 112 1.86 2.41 18.39
N GLY A 113 1.23 2.00 17.29
CA GLY A 113 1.16 2.80 16.08
C GLY A 113 0.61 2.03 14.90
N THR A 114 0.79 2.63 13.72
CA THR A 114 0.54 1.98 12.43
C THR A 114 1.71 2.22 11.49
N GLU A 115 1.97 1.24 10.64
CA GLU A 115 2.90 1.39 9.53
C GLU A 115 2.27 0.85 8.25
N GLY A 116 2.64 1.45 7.13
CA GLY A 116 1.98 1.19 5.88
C GLY A 116 2.70 1.82 4.70
N TYR A 117 2.03 1.77 3.56
CA TYR A 117 2.63 2.14 2.28
C TYR A 117 1.66 2.94 1.43
N TYR A 118 2.23 3.86 0.68
CA TYR A 118 1.60 4.59 -0.42
C TYR A 118 1.99 3.89 -1.71
N ILE A 119 1.00 3.60 -2.54
CA ILE A 119 1.17 3.06 -3.89
C ILE A 119 0.62 4.10 -4.86
N ASP A 120 1.47 4.70 -5.67
CA ASP A 120 1.05 5.62 -6.73
C ASP A 120 0.56 4.81 -7.94
N ILE A 121 -0.72 4.96 -8.24
CA ILE A 121 -1.43 4.35 -9.37
C ILE A 121 -1.88 5.40 -10.39
N THR A 122 -1.32 6.60 -10.36
CA THR A 122 -1.69 7.71 -11.26
C THR A 122 -1.52 7.33 -12.72
N ASP A 123 -0.37 6.74 -13.07
CA ASP A 123 -0.11 6.30 -14.44
C ASP A 123 -1.05 5.16 -14.86
N THR A 124 -1.39 4.27 -13.94
CA THR A 124 -2.36 3.21 -14.16
C THR A 124 -3.74 3.76 -14.48
N VAL A 125 -4.25 4.69 -13.65
CA VAL A 125 -5.55 5.32 -13.90
C VAL A 125 -5.53 6.09 -15.22
N ARG A 126 -4.44 6.80 -15.52
CA ARG A 126 -4.26 7.50 -16.80
C ARG A 126 -4.24 6.52 -17.97
N SER A 127 -3.62 5.35 -17.83
CA SER A 127 -3.61 4.32 -18.89
C SER A 127 -4.96 3.64 -19.04
N GLU A 128 -5.67 3.33 -17.96
CA GLU A 128 -7.02 2.73 -17.99
C GLU A 128 -8.02 3.66 -18.67
N ILE A 129 -8.01 4.96 -18.35
CA ILE A 129 -8.83 5.97 -19.03
C ILE A 129 -8.50 5.99 -20.53
N ARG A 130 -7.22 5.84 -20.90
CA ARG A 130 -6.79 5.75 -22.31
C ARG A 130 -7.14 4.41 -22.97
N GLN A 131 -7.28 3.33 -22.21
CA GLN A 131 -7.40 1.94 -22.70
C GLN A 131 -8.80 1.32 -22.50
N SER A 132 -9.82 2.07 -22.08
CA SER A 132 -11.20 1.58 -21.87
C SER A 132 -11.95 1.03 -23.11
N LEU A 133 -11.22 0.54 -24.13
CA LEU A 133 -11.72 -0.13 -25.34
C LEU A 133 -11.21 -1.59 -25.51
N ALA A 134 -10.74 -2.29 -24.47
CA ALA A 134 -10.44 -3.73 -24.57
C ALA A 134 -10.85 -4.55 -23.33
N GLU A 135 -11.85 -5.42 -23.50
CA GLU A 135 -12.29 -6.51 -22.59
C GLU A 135 -11.27 -7.68 -22.63
N THR A 136 -11.09 -8.63 -21.70
CA THR A 136 -11.99 -9.45 -20.84
C THR A 136 -11.15 -10.08 -19.69
N VAL A 137 -11.76 -10.34 -18.52
CA VAL A 137 -11.16 -11.08 -17.38
C VAL A 137 -11.64 -12.54 -17.35
N PRO A 138 -10.77 -13.54 -17.66
CA PRO A 138 -10.83 -14.81 -16.93
C PRO A 138 -9.49 -15.57 -16.67
N ASP A 139 -8.31 -15.06 -17.05
CA ASP A 139 -7.05 -15.86 -16.97
C ASP A 139 -6.29 -15.81 -15.63
N MET A 140 -6.76 -15.05 -14.64
CA MET A 140 -5.97 -14.71 -13.43
C MET A 140 -5.58 -15.89 -12.54
N ILE A 141 -6.30 -17.01 -12.59
CA ILE A 141 -6.01 -18.22 -11.78
C ILE A 141 -5.51 -19.37 -12.66
N ALA A 142 -5.52 -19.21 -14.00
CA ALA A 142 -5.17 -20.25 -14.96
C ALA A 142 -3.65 -20.37 -15.20
N ALA A 143 -2.86 -19.37 -14.80
CA ALA A 143 -1.41 -19.42 -14.88
C ALA A 143 -0.84 -20.56 -14.01
N ARG A 144 0.20 -21.23 -14.50
CA ARG A 144 0.79 -22.41 -13.83
C ARG A 144 1.75 -22.06 -12.69
N GLU A 145 2.12 -20.79 -12.55
CA GLU A 145 3.05 -20.31 -11.52
C GLU A 145 2.36 -19.37 -10.53
N ASP A 146 2.59 -19.56 -9.23
CA ASP A 146 1.90 -18.83 -8.17
C ASP A 146 2.15 -17.32 -8.21
N ILE A 147 3.31 -16.88 -8.71
CA ILE A 147 3.62 -15.45 -8.91
C ILE A 147 2.69 -14.85 -9.96
N ASP A 148 2.46 -15.54 -11.08
CA ASP A 148 1.59 -15.02 -12.14
C ASP A 148 0.13 -14.99 -11.70
N ARG A 149 -0.29 -16.00 -10.93
CA ARG A 149 -1.63 -16.03 -10.30
C ARG A 149 -1.80 -14.85 -9.34
N ALA A 150 -0.82 -14.63 -8.45
CA ALA A 150 -0.84 -13.52 -7.49
C ALA A 150 -0.87 -12.16 -8.20
N LYS A 151 -0.10 -11.99 -9.28
CA LYS A 151 -0.16 -10.79 -10.12
C LYS A 151 -1.56 -10.59 -10.69
N GLY A 152 -2.16 -11.64 -11.25
CA GLY A 152 -3.53 -11.60 -11.77
C GLY A 152 -4.52 -11.10 -10.73
N VAL A 153 -4.47 -11.66 -9.52
CA VAL A 153 -5.31 -11.23 -8.38
C VAL A 153 -5.11 -9.74 -8.06
N LEU A 154 -3.86 -9.29 -7.94
CA LEU A 154 -3.54 -7.90 -7.65
C LEU A 154 -4.03 -6.94 -8.75
N MET A 155 -3.85 -7.31 -10.01
CA MET A 155 -4.34 -6.55 -11.15
C MET A 155 -5.86 -6.36 -11.08
N PHE A 156 -6.60 -7.41 -10.75
CA PHE A 156 -8.06 -7.33 -10.64
C PHE A 156 -8.54 -6.54 -9.44
N VAL A 157 -7.93 -6.75 -8.28
CA VAL A 157 -8.35 -6.08 -7.05
C VAL A 157 -8.03 -4.58 -7.14
N TYR A 158 -6.85 -4.23 -7.62
CA TYR A 158 -6.36 -2.84 -7.62
C TYR A 158 -6.52 -2.10 -8.95
N GLY A 159 -6.80 -2.80 -10.05
CA GLY A 159 -6.80 -2.23 -11.41
C GLY A 159 -5.38 -1.91 -11.90
N VAL A 160 -4.35 -2.55 -11.35
CA VAL A 160 -2.94 -2.23 -11.70
C VAL A 160 -2.45 -3.07 -12.89
N SER A 161 -1.38 -2.60 -13.56
CA SER A 161 -0.72 -3.41 -14.59
C SER A 161 0.01 -4.62 -13.98
N ALA A 162 0.36 -5.60 -14.81
CA ALA A 162 1.10 -6.79 -14.37
C ALA A 162 2.46 -6.42 -13.75
N ASP A 163 3.16 -5.42 -14.31
CA ASP A 163 4.43 -4.93 -13.78
C ASP A 163 4.24 -4.32 -12.40
N ARG A 164 3.20 -3.51 -12.20
CA ARG A 164 2.88 -2.92 -10.90
C ARG A 164 2.43 -3.94 -9.87
N ALA A 165 1.66 -4.94 -10.28
CA ALA A 165 1.33 -6.07 -9.43
C ALA A 165 2.58 -6.84 -8.98
N PHE A 166 3.56 -7.01 -9.88
CA PHE A 166 4.83 -7.64 -9.53
C PHE A 166 5.64 -6.80 -8.54
N ASP A 167 5.69 -5.48 -8.75
CA ASP A 167 6.36 -4.55 -7.84
C ASP A 167 5.79 -4.66 -6.41
N ILE A 168 4.46 -4.74 -6.27
CA ILE A 168 3.77 -4.94 -4.98
C ILE A 168 4.24 -6.24 -4.29
N LEU A 169 4.27 -7.37 -5.02
CA LEU A 169 4.69 -8.65 -4.47
C LEU A 169 6.16 -8.61 -4.05
N ARG A 170 7.03 -8.05 -4.89
CA ARG A 170 8.46 -7.92 -4.64
C ARG A 170 8.71 -7.08 -3.39
N TRP A 171 8.05 -5.93 -3.31
CA TRP A 171 8.13 -5.04 -2.16
C TRP A 171 7.74 -5.78 -0.87
N ARG A 172 6.57 -6.44 -0.84
CA ARG A 172 6.11 -7.16 0.34
C ARG A 172 7.03 -8.30 0.75
N SER A 173 7.62 -8.99 -0.23
CA SER A 173 8.63 -10.04 -0.02
C SER A 173 9.90 -9.50 0.64
N GLN A 174 10.40 -8.35 0.19
CA GLN A 174 11.60 -7.72 0.74
C GLN A 174 11.38 -7.26 2.19
N GLU A 175 10.28 -6.57 2.46
CA GLU A 175 9.97 -6.05 3.80
C GLU A 175 9.82 -7.14 4.86
N THR A 176 9.20 -8.24 4.46
CA THR A 176 8.93 -9.35 5.37
C THR A 176 10.06 -10.36 5.41
N ASN A 177 11.10 -10.17 4.58
CA ASN A 177 12.19 -11.11 4.35
C ASN A 177 11.69 -12.54 4.03
N VAL A 178 10.55 -12.64 3.36
CA VAL A 178 9.95 -13.90 2.92
C VAL A 178 10.21 -14.09 1.42
N LYS A 179 10.49 -15.33 1.00
CA LYS A 179 10.69 -15.63 -0.43
C LYS A 179 9.43 -15.28 -1.24
N LEU A 180 9.61 -14.48 -2.28
CA LEU A 180 8.54 -14.00 -3.17
C LEU A 180 7.56 -15.08 -3.63
N ARG A 181 8.07 -16.26 -4.02
CA ARG A 181 7.24 -17.39 -4.45
C ARG A 181 6.30 -17.90 -3.35
N LEU A 182 6.79 -17.99 -2.11
CA LEU A 182 5.99 -18.45 -0.97
C LEU A 182 4.93 -17.42 -0.60
N LEU A 183 5.31 -16.14 -0.61
CA LEU A 183 4.36 -15.05 -0.39
C LEU A 183 3.25 -15.03 -1.43
N ALA A 184 3.61 -15.19 -2.72
CA ALA A 184 2.65 -15.23 -3.81
C ALA A 184 1.70 -16.42 -3.71
N ALA A 185 2.22 -17.62 -3.42
CA ALA A 185 1.39 -18.81 -3.20
C ALA A 185 0.40 -18.59 -2.05
N GLN A 186 0.89 -18.11 -0.91
CA GLN A 186 0.05 -17.84 0.25
C GLN A 186 -1.05 -16.81 -0.05
N LEU A 187 -0.73 -15.74 -0.78
CA LEU A 187 -1.70 -14.72 -1.16
C LEU A 187 -2.81 -15.29 -2.06
N VAL A 188 -2.45 -16.18 -2.98
CA VAL A 188 -3.41 -16.82 -3.89
C VAL A 188 -4.31 -17.79 -3.13
N ASP A 189 -3.76 -18.56 -2.20
CA ASP A 189 -4.53 -19.47 -1.35
C ASP A 189 -5.49 -18.70 -0.42
N ASP A 190 -5.00 -17.64 0.21
CA ASP A 190 -5.81 -16.73 1.04
C ASP A 190 -6.97 -16.11 0.23
N PHE A 191 -6.71 -15.72 -1.02
CA PHE A 191 -7.72 -15.16 -1.92
C PHE A 191 -8.75 -16.20 -2.35
N ALA A 192 -8.30 -17.41 -2.72
CA ALA A 192 -9.18 -18.49 -3.15
C ALA A 192 -10.10 -18.98 -2.02
N ALA A 193 -9.71 -18.80 -0.76
CA ALA A 193 -10.51 -19.15 0.41
C ALA A 193 -11.65 -18.15 0.73
N GLN A 194 -11.80 -17.06 -0.02
CA GLN A 194 -12.82 -16.02 0.20
C GLN A 194 -13.99 -16.10 -0.81
N GLU A 195 -15.22 -16.23 -0.33
CA GLU A 195 -16.49 -16.23 -1.12
C GLU A 195 -17.14 -14.81 -1.21
N PRO A 196 -17.97 -14.52 -2.24
CA PRO A 196 -17.61 -13.79 -3.46
C PRO A 196 -17.34 -12.27 -3.30
N LEU A 197 -16.34 -11.83 -4.04
CA LEU A 197 -15.58 -10.56 -3.99
C LEU A 197 -16.28 -9.30 -4.53
N LEU A 198 -17.61 -9.26 -4.62
CA LEU A 198 -18.33 -8.17 -5.29
C LEU A 198 -18.79 -7.02 -4.38
N SER A 199 -18.02 -6.65 -3.36
CA SER A 199 -18.32 -5.44 -2.56
C SER A 199 -17.07 -4.63 -2.28
N ARG A 200 -17.21 -3.32 -1.97
CA ARG A 200 -16.09 -2.48 -1.52
C ARG A 200 -15.28 -3.14 -0.39
N SER A 201 -15.96 -3.91 0.47
CA SER A 201 -15.34 -4.69 1.54
C SER A 201 -14.41 -5.82 1.07
N ALA A 202 -14.49 -6.25 -0.19
CA ALA A 202 -13.60 -7.28 -0.75
C ALA A 202 -12.18 -6.75 -0.99
N ARG A 203 -12.03 -5.47 -1.35
CA ARG A 203 -10.70 -4.84 -1.52
C ARG A 203 -10.01 -4.67 -0.17
N GLU A 204 -10.71 -4.07 0.80
CA GLU A 204 -10.22 -3.91 2.17
C GLU A 204 -9.81 -5.25 2.81
N ARG A 205 -10.57 -6.34 2.55
CA ARG A 205 -10.17 -7.68 2.98
C ARG A 205 -8.91 -8.17 2.27
N PHE A 206 -8.83 -7.98 0.96
CA PHE A 206 -7.66 -8.41 0.18
C PHE A 206 -6.38 -7.67 0.57
N ASP A 207 -6.49 -6.38 0.84
CA ASP A 207 -5.42 -5.55 1.40
C ASP A 207 -4.84 -6.18 2.68
N HIS A 208 -5.72 -6.60 3.60
CA HIS A 208 -5.30 -7.29 4.82
C HIS A 208 -4.61 -8.64 4.52
N LEU A 209 -5.10 -9.39 3.54
CA LEU A 209 -4.47 -10.65 3.11
C LEU A 209 -3.07 -10.41 2.55
N LEU A 210 -2.91 -9.45 1.63
CA LEU A 210 -1.62 -9.05 1.08
C LEU A 210 -0.63 -8.66 2.18
N LEU A 211 -1.08 -7.84 3.14
CA LEU A 211 -0.21 -7.43 4.24
C LEU A 211 0.13 -8.59 5.16
N THR A 212 -0.82 -9.44 5.53
CA THR A 212 -0.56 -10.48 6.54
C THR A 212 -0.09 -11.82 5.99
N ALA A 213 -0.01 -11.99 4.65
CA ALA A 213 0.36 -13.26 4.02
C ALA A 213 1.67 -13.85 4.58
N HIS A 214 2.70 -13.03 4.78
CA HIS A 214 3.97 -13.44 5.37
C HIS A 214 3.86 -14.11 6.76
N ARG A 215 2.84 -13.78 7.57
CA ARG A 215 2.61 -14.39 8.90
C ARG A 215 2.07 -15.82 8.81
N ARG A 216 1.60 -16.24 7.63
CA ARG A 216 1.02 -17.57 7.36
C ARG A 216 1.90 -18.43 6.46
N VAL A 217 3.08 -17.94 6.08
CA VAL A 217 4.05 -18.72 5.32
C VAL A 217 4.73 -19.70 6.28
N HIS A 218 4.53 -21.01 6.03
CA HIS A 218 5.09 -22.11 6.80
C HIS A 218 6.29 -22.76 6.10
#